data_AF-A0A2X3FR99-F1
#
_entry.id   AF-A0A2X3FR99-F1
#
_cell.length_a   1.000
_cell.length_b   1.000
_cell.length_c   1.000
_cell.angle_alpha   90.00
_cell.angle_beta   90.00
_cell.angle_gamma   90.00
#
_symmetry.space_group_name_H-M   'P 1'
#
loop_
_entity.id
_entity.type
_entity.pdbx_description
1 polymer ?
#
loop_
_entity_poly.entity_id
_entity_poly.type
_entity_poly.pdbx_seq_one_letter_code
_entity_poly.pdbx_strand_id
1 'polypeptide(L)'
;MENKALLPKWFREFPGVEWIVISGKKLPVLDDRYRVTLDIKGKKLIGSAPELAAYELLSAVPGTLSFNHAAELFQGLVNLNPRKVEYLLSVSQSVQAKRFVSLLRQFLRAWLAQTNR
;
A
#
# COMPACT_ATOMS: atom_id res chain seq x y z
N MET A 1 -19.73 27.44 13.01
CA MET A 1 -19.81 26.13 13.70
C MET A 1 -18.66 25.28 13.18
N GLU A 2 -17.59 25.15 13.95
CA GLU A 2 -16.42 24.35 13.56
C GLU A 2 -16.75 22.86 13.68
N ASN A 3 -16.72 22.17 12.55
CA ASN A 3 -16.95 20.74 12.48
C ASN A 3 -15.68 20.03 12.97
N LYS A 4 -15.53 19.90 14.30
CA LYS A 4 -14.47 19.10 14.94
C LYS A 4 -14.73 17.63 14.59
N ALA A 5 -14.21 17.20 13.45
CA ALA A 5 -14.04 15.78 13.19
C ALA A 5 -13.08 15.23 14.25
N LEU A 6 -13.64 14.75 15.37
CA LEU A 6 -12.88 14.18 16.47
C LEU A 6 -12.18 12.93 15.93
N LEU A 7 -10.85 13.02 15.83
CA LEU A 7 -10.00 11.88 15.49
C LEU A 7 -10.24 10.77 16.54
N PRO A 8 -10.24 9.49 16.13
CA PRO A 8 -10.36 8.36 17.06
C PRO A 8 -9.37 8.49 18.23
N LYS A 9 -9.72 7.99 19.42
CA LYS A 9 -8.88 8.12 20.62
C LYS A 9 -7.46 7.60 20.40
N TRP A 10 -7.32 6.42 19.78
CA TRP A 10 -6.02 5.84 19.42
C TRP A 10 -5.19 6.75 18.50
N PHE A 11 -5.84 7.56 17.67
CA PHE A 11 -5.16 8.46 16.74
C PHE A 11 -4.58 9.69 17.47
N ARG A 12 -5.13 10.05 18.63
CA ARG A 12 -4.62 11.16 19.46
C ARG A 12 -3.36 10.79 20.25
N GLU A 13 -3.01 9.51 20.30
CA GLU A 13 -1.82 9.00 20.98
C GLU A 13 -0.53 9.31 20.19
N PHE A 14 -0.65 9.86 18.98
CA PHE A 14 0.47 10.22 18.11
C PHE A 14 0.59 11.74 17.87
N PRO A 15 0.76 12.58 18.91
CA PRO A 15 0.95 14.01 18.71
C PRO A 15 2.29 14.30 18.04
N GLY A 16 2.30 15.20 17.05
CA GLY A 16 3.54 15.65 16.39
C GLY A 16 4.09 14.74 15.31
N VAL A 17 3.34 13.73 14.86
CA VAL A 17 3.76 12.88 13.73
C VAL A 17 3.58 13.61 12.40
N GLU A 18 4.65 13.65 11.61
CA GLU A 18 4.62 14.14 10.25
C GLU A 18 3.99 13.09 9.33
N TRP A 19 2.89 13.47 8.67
CA TRP A 19 2.15 12.57 7.79
C TRP A 19 2.71 12.67 6.38
N ILE A 20 3.07 11.53 5.81
CA ILE A 20 3.56 11.48 4.43
C ILE A 20 2.54 10.76 3.57
N VAL A 21 2.05 11.47 2.55
CA VAL A 21 1.13 10.90 1.56
C VAL A 21 1.94 10.39 0.38
N ILE A 22 1.94 9.08 0.19
CA ILE A 22 2.59 8.42 -0.95
C ILE A 22 1.51 8.05 -1.95
N SER A 23 1.64 8.54 -3.19
CA SER A 23 0.74 8.20 -4.30
C SER A 23 1.52 7.67 -5.49
N GLY A 24 0.92 6.71 -6.20
CA GLY A 24 1.49 6.01 -7.35
C GLY A 24 1.52 6.87 -8.61
N LYS A 25 2.30 7.96 -8.62
CA LYS A 25 2.49 8.80 -9.82
C LYS A 25 3.10 8.07 -11.02
N LYS A 26 3.64 6.86 -10.81
CA LYS A 26 4.33 6.02 -11.80
C LYS A 26 3.47 4.88 -12.38
N LEU A 27 2.17 4.92 -12.12
CA LEU A 27 1.20 3.98 -12.69
C LEU A 27 0.36 4.69 -13.76
N PRO A 28 0.01 4.01 -14.87
CA PRO A 28 -1.02 4.49 -15.77
C PRO A 28 -2.38 4.53 -15.06
N VAL A 29 -3.40 5.11 -15.71
CA VAL A 29 -4.77 5.11 -15.17
C VAL A 29 -5.18 3.67 -14.82
N LEU A 30 -5.40 3.42 -13.53
CA LEU A 30 -5.76 2.10 -13.02
C LEU A 30 -7.28 1.92 -12.99
N ASP A 31 -7.67 0.68 -13.23
CA ASP A 31 -9.04 0.16 -13.06
C ASP A 31 -9.49 0.29 -11.59
N ASP A 32 -10.78 0.51 -11.39
CA ASP A 32 -11.42 0.65 -10.07
C ASP A 32 -11.24 -0.59 -9.18
N ARG A 33 -10.88 -1.75 -9.73
CA ARG A 33 -10.52 -2.97 -8.98
C ARG A 33 -9.29 -2.83 -8.08
N TYR A 34 -8.51 -1.76 -8.25
CA TYR A 34 -7.36 -1.39 -7.42
C TYR A 34 -7.67 -0.25 -6.45
N ARG A 35 -8.93 0.21 -6.42
CA ARG A 35 -9.41 1.24 -5.51
C ARG A 35 -10.45 0.67 -4.57
N VAL A 36 -10.55 1.26 -3.39
CA VAL A 36 -11.58 0.94 -2.40
C VAL A 36 -12.32 2.21 -2.03
N THR A 37 -13.64 2.11 -1.90
CA THR A 37 -14.44 3.20 -1.36
C THR A 37 -14.54 3.02 0.14
N LEU A 38 -14.02 3.98 0.89
CA LEU A 38 -14.07 4.04 2.34
C LEU A 38 -15.19 5.00 2.74
N ASP A 39 -16.15 4.52 3.54
CA ASP A 39 -17.13 5.41 4.17
C ASP A 39 -16.60 5.84 5.54
N ILE A 40 -16.23 7.10 5.67
CA ILE A 40 -15.77 7.68 6.92
C ILE A 40 -16.75 8.77 7.33
N LYS A 41 -17.57 8.47 8.35
CA LYS A 41 -18.55 9.41 8.93
C LYS A 41 -19.51 10.00 7.86
N GLY A 42 -19.97 9.17 6.92
CA GLY A 42 -20.90 9.58 5.86
C GLY A 42 -20.23 10.28 4.68
N LYS A 43 -18.89 10.36 4.66
CA LYS A 43 -18.11 10.84 3.51
C LYS A 43 -17.47 9.64 2.82
N LYS A 44 -17.79 9.47 1.53
CA LYS A 44 -17.16 8.48 0.67
C LYS A 44 -15.81 9.00 0.20
N LEU A 45 -14.75 8.30 0.56
CA LEU A 45 -13.38 8.54 0.12
C LEU A 45 -12.93 7.39 -0.76
N ILE A 46 -12.17 7.70 -1.80
CA ILE A 46 -11.57 6.70 -2.68
C ILE A 46 -10.12 6.53 -2.23
N GLY A 47 -9.77 5.33 -1.80
CA GLY A 47 -8.43 4.95 -1.38
C GLY A 47 -7.85 3.84 -2.25
N SER A 48 -6.56 3.57 -2.07
CA SER A 48 -5.86 2.46 -2.71
C SER A 48 -6.27 1.14 -2.06
N ALA A 49 -6.59 0.13 -2.88
CA ALA A 49 -6.74 -1.25 -2.40
C ALA A 49 -5.40 -1.77 -1.84
N PRO A 50 -5.39 -2.82 -1.00
CA PRO A 50 -4.18 -3.31 -0.36
C PRO A 50 -3.01 -3.58 -1.31
N GLU A 51 -3.26 -4.15 -2.50
CA GLU A 51 -2.21 -4.40 -3.49
C GLU A 51 -1.64 -3.11 -4.09
N LEU A 52 -2.49 -2.11 -4.31
CA LEU A 52 -2.07 -0.81 -4.82
C LEU A 52 -1.29 -0.04 -3.75
N ALA A 53 -1.81 0.00 -2.51
CA ALA A 53 -1.15 0.65 -1.38
C ALA A 53 0.24 0.06 -1.11
N ALA A 54 0.36 -1.27 -1.18
CA ALA A 54 1.63 -1.98 -1.06
C ALA A 54 2.61 -1.55 -2.16
N TYR A 55 2.15 -1.49 -3.42
CA TYR A 55 2.98 -1.02 -4.53
C TYR A 55 3.44 0.44 -4.35
N GLU A 56 2.52 1.33 -3.98
CA GLU A 56 2.81 2.76 -3.78
C GLU A 56 3.86 2.95 -2.69
N LEU A 57 3.72 2.25 -1.56
CA LEU A 57 4.70 2.25 -0.49
C LEU A 57 6.09 1.82 -0.97
N LEU A 58 6.18 0.75 -1.77
CA LEU A 58 7.46 0.30 -2.32
C LEU A 58 8.06 1.26 -3.33
N SER A 59 7.23 2.01 -4.05
CA SER A 59 7.72 3.03 -4.97
C SER A 59 8.41 4.20 -4.27
N ALA A 60 8.18 4.36 -2.96
CA ALA A 60 8.80 5.38 -2.12
C ALA A 60 10.11 4.93 -1.46
N VAL A 61 10.49 3.66 -1.59
CA VAL A 61 11.75 3.09 -1.07
C VAL A 61 12.88 3.26 -2.10
N PRO A 62 14.13 3.57 -1.69
CA PRO A 62 14.60 3.83 -0.32
C PRO A 62 14.50 5.30 0.12
N GLY A 63 13.75 6.15 -0.59
CA GLY A 63 13.72 7.59 -0.37
C GLY A 63 12.96 7.97 0.91
N THR A 64 11.63 7.97 0.82
CA THR A 64 10.74 8.36 1.92
C THR A 64 10.63 7.27 2.99
N LEU A 65 10.79 6.01 2.59
CA LEU A 65 10.73 4.86 3.49
C LEU A 65 12.01 4.03 3.38
N SER A 66 12.52 3.57 4.52
CA SER A 66 13.66 2.66 4.58
C SER A 66 13.26 1.24 4.16
N PHE A 67 14.24 0.45 3.71
CA PHE A 67 14.03 -0.96 3.40
C PHE A 67 13.54 -1.78 4.59
N ASN A 68 14.02 -1.48 5.81
CA ASN A 68 13.64 -2.21 7.02
C ASN A 68 12.17 -1.95 7.39
N HIS A 69 11.73 -0.68 7.38
CA HIS A 69 10.34 -0.34 7.66
C HIS A 69 9.39 -0.92 6.60
N ALA A 70 9.80 -0.92 5.33
CA ALA A 70 9.04 -1.58 4.28
C ALA A 70 8.96 -3.10 4.54
N ALA A 71 10.06 -3.76 4.89
CA ALA A 71 10.06 -5.20 5.18
C ALA A 71 9.14 -5.56 6.35
N GLU A 72 9.17 -4.80 7.45
CA GLU A 72 8.28 -5.00 8.61
C GLU A 72 6.80 -4.88 8.24
N LEU A 73 6.43 -3.85 7.46
CA LEU A 73 5.05 -3.71 6.97
C LEU A 73 4.64 -4.88 6.08
N PHE A 74 5.54 -5.34 5.21
CA PHE A 74 5.28 -6.46 4.31
C PHE A 74 5.16 -7.82 5.01
N GLN A 75 5.70 -7.98 6.22
CA GLN A 75 5.45 -9.18 7.04
C GLN A 75 3.97 -9.28 7.44
N GLY A 76 3.29 -8.15 7.64
CA GLY A 76 1.85 -8.10 7.97
C GLY A 76 0.91 -8.21 6.76
N LEU A 77 1.43 -8.04 5.54
CA LEU A 77 0.65 -8.03 4.30
C LEU A 77 0.51 -9.42 3.66
N VAL A 78 0.19 -10.42 4.47
CA VAL A 78 0.06 -11.83 4.03
C VAL A 78 -1.15 -12.13 3.14
N ASN A 79 -2.12 -11.22 3.04
CA ASN A 79 -3.37 -11.43 2.30
C ASN A 79 -3.44 -10.70 0.95
N LEU A 80 -2.31 -10.17 0.45
CA LEU A 80 -2.30 -9.54 -0.88
C LEU A 80 -2.64 -10.58 -1.96
N ASN A 81 -3.32 -10.18 -3.04
CA ASN A 81 -3.56 -11.08 -4.17
C ASN A 81 -2.36 -11.09 -5.15
N PRO A 82 -1.70 -12.25 -5.39
CA PRO A 82 -0.51 -12.30 -6.24
C PRO A 82 -0.71 -11.86 -7.68
N ARG A 83 -1.85 -12.21 -8.28
CA ARG A 83 -2.16 -11.85 -9.67
C ARG A 83 -2.35 -10.34 -9.82
N LYS A 84 -2.99 -9.70 -8.84
CA LYS A 84 -3.17 -8.24 -8.81
C LYS A 84 -1.84 -7.51 -8.68
N VAL A 85 -0.96 -7.97 -7.80
CA VAL A 85 0.39 -7.41 -7.62
C VAL A 85 1.23 -7.60 -8.88
N GLU A 86 1.17 -8.77 -9.53
CA GLU A 86 1.84 -9.04 -10.81
C GLU A 86 1.44 -8.06 -11.90
N TYR A 87 0.13 -7.84 -12.05
CA TYR A 87 -0.37 -6.87 -13.00
C TYR A 87 0.18 -5.47 -12.71
N LEU A 88 0.12 -5.00 -11.45
CA LEU A 88 0.65 -3.69 -11.06
C LEU A 88 2.15 -3.55 -11.39
N LEU A 89 2.94 -4.60 -11.18
CA LEU A 89 4.35 -4.61 -11.56
C LEU A 89 4.58 -4.60 -13.07
N SER A 90 3.72 -5.26 -13.84
CA SER A 90 3.83 -5.30 -15.30
C SER A 90 3.63 -3.91 -15.92
N VAL A 91 2.66 -3.14 -15.40
CA VAL A 91 2.31 -1.79 -15.88
C VAL A 91 3.15 -0.68 -15.25
N SER A 92 3.82 -0.97 -14.14
CA SER A 92 4.67 -0.03 -13.42
C SER A 92 5.88 0.44 -14.23
N GLN A 93 6.22 1.72 -14.13
CA GLN A 93 7.52 2.24 -14.60
C GLN A 93 8.61 2.26 -13.51
N SER A 94 8.27 1.94 -12.26
CA SER A 94 9.22 1.93 -11.15
C SER A 94 10.07 0.65 -11.14
N VAL A 95 11.34 0.77 -11.53
CA VAL A 95 12.33 -0.33 -11.46
C VAL A 95 12.58 -0.77 -10.00
N GLN A 96 12.55 0.18 -9.06
CA GLN A 96 12.74 -0.08 -7.63
C GLN A 96 11.62 -0.96 -7.07
N ALA A 97 10.36 -0.60 -7.33
CA ALA A 97 9.21 -1.37 -6.88
C ALA A 97 9.23 -2.80 -7.46
N LYS A 98 9.58 -2.95 -8.74
CA LYS A 98 9.73 -4.27 -9.39
C LYS A 98 10.79 -5.13 -8.69
N ARG A 99 11.98 -4.57 -8.46
CA ARG A 99 13.07 -5.30 -7.78
C ARG A 99 12.70 -5.68 -6.36
N PHE A 100 12.05 -4.80 -5.61
CA PHE A 100 11.71 -5.08 -4.22
C PHE A 100 10.59 -6.12 -4.09
N VAL A 101 9.53 -6.06 -4.91
CA VAL A 101 8.54 -7.15 -4.91
C VAL A 101 9.17 -8.47 -5.36
N SER A 102 10.09 -8.45 -6.33
CA SER A 102 10.84 -9.65 -6.72
C SER A 102 11.68 -10.22 -5.57
N LEU A 103 12.28 -9.37 -4.74
CA LEU A 103 12.99 -9.79 -3.52
C LEU A 103 12.00 -10.36 -2.49
N LEU A 104 10.87 -9.69 -2.27
CA LEU A 104 9.83 -10.14 -1.36
C LEU A 104 9.26 -11.51 -1.75
N ARG A 105 9.15 -11.83 -3.05
CA ARG A 105 8.77 -13.19 -3.50
C ARG A 105 9.69 -14.27 -2.94
N GLN A 106 10.97 -13.97 -2.76
CA GLN A 106 11.94 -14.92 -2.22
C GLN A 106 11.82 -15.10 -0.71
N PHE A 107 11.42 -14.04 0.02
CA PHE A 107 11.17 -14.07 1.46
C PHE A 107 9.77 -14.59 1.82
N LEU A 108 8.77 -14.32 0.97
CA LEU A 108 7.37 -14.70 1.14
C LEU A 108 7.04 -16.01 0.41
N ARG A 109 7.88 -17.06 0.54
CA ARG A 109 7.56 -18.40 0.01
C ARG A 109 6.20 -18.91 0.53
N ALA A 110 5.76 -18.47 1.70
CA ALA A 110 4.44 -18.75 2.28
C ALA A 110 3.28 -18.14 1.47
N TRP A 111 3.49 -17.03 0.76
CA TRP A 111 2.46 -16.31 0.02
C TRP A 111 2.17 -16.93 -1.35
N LEU A 112 3.20 -17.44 -2.03
CA LEU A 112 3.05 -18.22 -3.28
C LEU A 112 2.37 -19.58 -3.06
N ALA A 113 2.34 -20.10 -1.83
CA ALA A 113 1.63 -21.34 -1.52
C ALA A 113 0.09 -21.17 -1.60
N GLN A 114 -0.42 -19.94 -1.45
CA GLN A 114 -1.87 -19.67 -1.50
C GLN A 114 -2.42 -19.54 -2.94
N THR A 115 -1.55 -19.39 -3.95
CA THR A 115 -1.96 -19.30 -5.36
C THR A 115 -2.37 -20.62 -6.01
N ASN A 116 -2.36 -21.73 -5.26
CA ASN A 116 -2.65 -23.07 -5.76
C ASN A 116 -3.95 -23.69 -5.19
N ARG A 117 -4.92 -22.86 -4.76
CA ARG A 117 -6.28 -23.30 -4.44
C ARG A 117 -7.31 -22.50 -5.23
#